data_AF-A0A7U6KQ78-F1
#
_entry.id   AF-A0A7U6KQ78-F1
#
_cell.length_a   1.000
_cell.length_b   1.000
_cell.length_c   1.000
_cell.angle_alpha   90.00
_cell.angle_beta   90.00
_cell.angle_gamma   90.00
#
_symmetry.space_group_name_H-M   'P 1'
#
loop_
_entity.id
_entity.type
_entity.pdbx_description
1 polymer ?
#
loop_
_entity_poly.entity_id
_entity_poly.type
_entity_poly.pdbx_seq_one_letter_code
_entity_poly.pdbx_strand_id
1 'polypeptide(L)'
;MSVTSFNELTRDGMVCDDYNRLHPMNEEKVPWVTEQLAPHEGIVVAATDYMRNYSEQIRAWLPDNRPYTTLGTDGYGRSDTRENLRSFFNVDAAHIVVATLKRLADEGEVEMRLVKDAISSLGIDADQPPAWHQQSYYDHSPDAPAPGKVNPSPVPEFVAEDDEDISNEGRAEDQADAPLLNDGDVKE
;
A
#
# COMPACT_ATOMS: atom_id res chain seq x y z
N MET A 1 6.04 -13.21 14.19
CA MET A 1 4.58 -13.36 14.00
C MET A 1 4.31 -13.65 12.53
N SER A 2 3.40 -14.59 12.21
CA SER A 2 2.88 -14.75 10.85
C SER A 2 1.55 -14.01 10.75
N VAL A 3 1.39 -13.14 9.75
CA VAL A 3 0.17 -12.35 9.56
C VAL A 3 -0.62 -12.92 8.40
N THR A 4 -1.75 -13.56 8.70
CA THR A 4 -2.61 -14.16 7.68
C THR A 4 -3.53 -13.13 7.02
N SER A 5 -3.90 -12.06 7.72
CA SER A 5 -4.73 -10.97 7.18
C SER A 5 -4.52 -9.66 7.94
N PHE A 6 -3.93 -8.66 7.29
CA PHE A 6 -3.85 -7.31 7.88
C PHE A 6 -5.23 -6.62 7.93
N ASN A 7 -6.13 -6.98 7.01
CA ASN A 7 -7.49 -6.43 6.98
C ASN A 7 -8.30 -6.84 8.21
N GLU A 8 -8.17 -8.10 8.67
CA GLU A 8 -8.87 -8.55 9.88
C GLU A 8 -8.30 -7.90 11.15
N LEU A 9 -6.96 -7.75 11.23
CA LEU A 9 -6.33 -7.01 12.34
C LEU A 9 -6.79 -5.56 12.40
N THR A 10 -7.00 -4.95 11.23
CA THR A 10 -7.48 -3.57 11.13
C THR A 10 -8.93 -3.44 11.59
N ARG A 11 -9.80 -4.38 11.18
CA ARG A 11 -11.19 -4.41 11.64
C ARG A 11 -11.28 -4.62 13.15
N ASP A 12 -10.48 -5.54 13.69
CA ASP A 12 -10.40 -5.80 15.14
C ASP A 12 -9.96 -4.55 15.92
N GLY A 13 -8.91 -3.87 15.45
CA GLY A 13 -8.45 -2.62 16.03
C GLY A 13 -9.51 -1.52 16.01
N MET A 14 -10.18 -1.30 14.88
CA MET A 14 -11.28 -0.33 14.76
C MET A 14 -12.45 -0.65 15.72
N VAL A 15 -12.79 -1.93 15.89
CA VAL A 15 -13.84 -2.37 16.84
C VAL A 15 -13.44 -2.06 18.29
N CYS A 16 -12.17 -2.24 18.64
CA CYS A 16 -11.66 -1.87 19.96
C CYS A 16 -11.67 -0.36 20.17
N ASP A 17 -11.21 0.42 19.19
CA ASP A 17 -11.23 1.89 19.25
C ASP A 17 -12.65 2.44 19.43
N ASP A 18 -13.60 1.94 18.63
CA ASP A 18 -15.00 2.34 18.74
C ASP A 18 -15.60 1.96 20.09
N TYR A 19 -15.29 0.77 20.61
CA TYR A 19 -15.73 0.37 21.94
C TYR A 19 -15.17 1.28 23.02
N ASN A 20 -13.85 1.49 23.04
CA ASN A 20 -13.16 2.27 24.08
C ASN A 20 -13.62 3.74 24.06
N ARG A 21 -13.80 4.32 22.86
CA ARG A 21 -14.32 5.68 22.68
C ARG A 21 -15.74 5.85 23.22
N LEU A 22 -16.59 4.83 23.06
CA LEU A 22 -18.00 4.87 23.47
C LEU A 22 -18.24 4.38 24.90
N HIS A 23 -17.25 3.73 25.54
CA HIS A 23 -17.35 3.18 26.89
C HIS A 23 -16.17 3.62 27.77
N PRO A 24 -15.99 4.93 28.00
CA PRO A 24 -14.78 5.48 28.67
C PRO A 24 -14.64 5.08 30.15
N MET A 25 -15.68 4.50 30.76
CA MET A 25 -15.68 4.06 32.16
C MET A 25 -15.57 2.53 32.31
N ASN A 26 -15.58 1.79 31.19
CA ASN A 26 -15.42 0.35 31.20
C ASN A 26 -13.94 -0.03 31.08
N GLU A 27 -13.63 -1.30 31.30
CA GLU A 27 -12.32 -1.84 30.97
C GLU A 27 -12.06 -1.72 29.46
N GLU A 28 -10.89 -1.19 29.11
CA GLU A 28 -10.49 -0.99 27.72
C GLU A 28 -10.28 -2.34 27.04
N LYS A 29 -10.81 -2.45 25.82
CA LYS A 29 -10.50 -3.56 24.93
C LYS A 29 -9.15 -3.34 24.26
N VAL A 30 -8.38 -4.41 24.20
CA VAL A 30 -7.05 -4.41 23.57
C VAL A 30 -7.17 -5.13 22.22
N PRO A 31 -6.72 -4.52 21.11
CA PRO A 31 -6.66 -5.19 19.82
C PRO A 31 -5.75 -6.43 19.86
N TRP A 32 -6.12 -7.48 19.13
CA TRP A 32 -5.37 -8.74 19.09
C TRP A 32 -3.91 -8.54 18.70
N VAL A 33 -3.63 -7.66 17.73
CA VAL A 33 -2.26 -7.37 17.31
C VAL A 33 -1.42 -6.74 18.42
N THR A 34 -2.05 -5.92 19.27
CA THR A 34 -1.43 -5.33 20.44
C THR A 34 -1.08 -6.43 21.46
N GLU A 35 -2.03 -7.33 21.74
CA GLU A 35 -1.82 -8.46 22.65
C GLU A 35 -0.69 -9.38 22.19
N GLN A 36 -0.61 -9.69 20.88
CA GLN A 36 0.43 -10.55 20.34
C GLN A 36 1.82 -9.92 20.40
N LEU A 37 1.92 -8.59 20.30
CA LEU A 37 3.20 -7.88 20.27
C LEU A 37 3.65 -7.41 21.65
N ALA A 38 2.74 -7.26 22.62
CA ALA A 38 3.06 -6.80 23.98
C ALA A 38 4.16 -7.60 24.70
N PRO A 39 4.27 -8.95 24.57
CA PRO A 39 5.33 -9.72 25.21
C PRO A 39 6.72 -9.55 24.59
N HIS A 40 6.82 -8.89 23.44
CA HIS A 40 8.07 -8.72 22.69
C HIS A 40 8.54 -7.27 22.81
N GLU A 41 9.86 -7.05 22.79
CA GLU A 41 10.47 -5.72 22.81
C GLU A 41 11.16 -5.39 21.49
N GLY A 42 11.53 -4.12 21.31
CA GLY A 42 12.29 -3.65 20.17
C GLY A 42 11.42 -3.21 18.99
N ILE A 43 12.04 -3.20 17.81
CA ILE A 43 11.43 -2.68 16.57
C ILE A 43 10.57 -3.75 15.87
N VAL A 44 9.66 -3.32 15.01
CA VAL A 44 8.88 -4.21 14.14
C VAL A 44 9.13 -3.85 12.68
N VAL A 45 9.42 -4.86 11.86
CA VAL A 45 9.49 -4.74 10.41
C VAL A 45 8.46 -5.66 9.78
N ALA A 46 7.58 -5.12 8.93
CA ALA A 46 6.67 -5.92 8.12
C ALA A 46 7.08 -5.83 6.65
N ALA A 47 7.14 -6.97 5.98
CA ALA A 47 7.36 -7.05 4.53
C ALA A 47 6.21 -7.85 3.90
N THR A 48 5.61 -7.31 2.85
CA THR A 48 4.50 -7.97 2.14
C THR A 48 4.70 -7.90 0.63
N ASP A 49 4.11 -8.85 -0.11
CA ASP A 49 4.05 -8.80 -1.58
C ASP A 49 2.99 -7.78 -2.09
N TYR A 50 2.43 -6.93 -1.20
CA TYR A 50 1.55 -5.80 -1.50
C TYR A 50 2.26 -4.46 -1.24
N MET A 51 1.66 -3.36 -1.69
CA MET A 51 2.13 -2.01 -1.37
C MET A 51 2.27 -1.78 0.14
N ARG A 52 3.19 -0.90 0.56
CA ARG A 52 3.47 -0.64 1.99
C ARG A 52 2.21 -0.31 2.79
N ASN A 53 1.27 0.43 2.20
CA ASN A 53 0.00 0.81 2.83
C ASN A 53 -0.81 -0.39 3.37
N TYR A 54 -0.66 -1.58 2.76
CA TYR A 54 -1.38 -2.77 3.20
C TYR A 54 -0.95 -3.28 4.58
N SER A 55 0.31 -3.12 4.97
CA SER A 55 0.75 -3.44 6.33
C SER A 55 0.71 -2.21 7.24
N GLU A 56 0.82 -1.00 6.66
CA GLU A 56 0.76 0.26 7.37
C GLU A 56 -0.56 0.47 8.15
N GLN A 57 -1.67 -0.09 7.66
CA GLN A 57 -3.00 0.07 8.27
C GLN A 57 -3.09 -0.32 9.75
N ILE A 58 -2.22 -1.21 10.25
CA ILE A 58 -2.25 -1.63 11.66
C ILE A 58 -1.42 -0.73 12.60
N ARG A 59 -0.76 0.32 12.09
CA ARG A 59 0.19 1.14 12.86
C ARG A 59 -0.40 1.69 14.16
N ALA A 60 -1.68 2.07 14.16
CA ALA A 60 -2.36 2.65 15.31
C ALA A 60 -2.44 1.70 16.52
N TRP A 61 -2.42 0.39 16.28
CA TRP A 61 -2.62 -0.63 17.31
C TRP A 61 -1.32 -1.35 17.68
N LEU A 62 -0.16 -0.81 17.30
CA LEU A 62 1.11 -1.30 17.81
C LEU A 62 1.32 -0.81 19.26
N PRO A 63 1.73 -1.69 20.19
CA PRO A 63 1.91 -1.33 21.60
C PRO A 63 3.03 -0.29 21.77
N ASP A 64 2.96 0.54 22.81
CA ASP A 64 4.03 1.44 23.27
C ASP A 64 4.60 2.41 22.21
N ASN A 65 3.80 2.79 21.20
CA ASN A 65 4.27 3.56 20.04
C ASN A 65 5.47 2.92 19.34
N ARG A 66 5.46 1.58 19.24
CA ARG A 66 6.60 0.80 18.78
C ARG A 66 7.13 1.28 17.42
N PRO A 67 8.45 1.44 17.29
CA PRO A 67 9.12 1.61 16.01
C PRO A 67 8.66 0.61 14.95
N TYR A 68 8.06 1.10 13.86
CA TYR A 68 7.49 0.24 12.82
C TYR A 68 7.85 0.68 11.41
N THR A 69 8.49 -0.24 10.68
CA THR A 69 8.90 -0.07 9.29
C THR A 69 8.13 -1.04 8.39
N THR A 70 7.56 -0.54 7.31
CA THR A 70 6.85 -1.33 6.30
C THR A 70 7.63 -1.38 5.00
N LEU A 71 7.76 -2.59 4.45
CA LEU A 71 8.32 -2.89 3.13
C LEU A 71 7.20 -3.48 2.27
N GLY A 72 7.13 -3.04 1.02
CA GLY A 72 6.05 -3.40 0.13
C GLY A 72 6.39 -3.12 -1.33
N THR A 73 5.58 -3.70 -2.21
CA THR A 73 5.76 -3.70 -3.65
C THR A 73 5.10 -2.50 -4.32
N ASP A 74 5.36 -1.30 -3.80
CA ASP A 74 4.82 -0.06 -4.38
C ASP A 74 5.40 0.19 -5.78
N GLY A 75 4.54 0.40 -6.78
CA GLY A 75 4.95 0.70 -8.15
C GLY A 75 4.31 -0.23 -9.18
N TYR A 76 4.87 -0.25 -10.38
CA TYR A 76 4.35 -1.05 -11.48
C TYR A 76 5.04 -2.41 -11.55
N GLY A 77 4.26 -3.45 -11.83
CA GLY A 77 4.79 -4.79 -12.09
C GLY A 77 5.67 -4.83 -13.35
N ARG A 78 6.61 -5.76 -13.37
CA ARG A 78 7.45 -6.05 -14.54
C ARG A 78 7.68 -7.56 -14.68
N SER A 79 8.04 -8.00 -15.88
CA SER A 79 8.36 -9.41 -16.15
C SER A 79 9.82 -9.69 -15.77
N ASP A 80 10.03 -10.54 -14.77
CA ASP A 80 11.34 -11.01 -14.34
C ASP A 80 11.18 -12.25 -13.43
N THR A 81 12.27 -12.81 -12.92
CA THR A 81 12.25 -13.87 -11.91
C THR A 81 11.75 -13.35 -10.55
N ARG A 82 11.21 -14.24 -9.71
CA ARG A 82 10.74 -13.86 -8.36
C ARG A 82 11.85 -13.26 -7.49
N GLU A 83 13.07 -13.77 -7.62
CA GLU A 83 14.24 -13.26 -6.89
C GLU A 83 14.54 -11.81 -7.28
N ASN A 84 14.68 -11.56 -8.58
CA ASN A 84 14.93 -10.21 -9.10
C ASN A 84 13.79 -9.23 -8.78
N LEU A 85 12.53 -9.68 -8.83
CA LEU A 85 11.40 -8.82 -8.48
C LEU A 85 11.39 -8.44 -6.99
N ARG A 86 11.69 -9.39 -6.09
CA ARG A 86 11.72 -9.10 -4.66
C ARG A 86 12.86 -8.17 -4.28
N SER A 87 14.00 -8.31 -4.95
CA SER A 87 15.11 -7.37 -4.80
C SER A 87 14.75 -5.99 -5.34
N PHE A 88 14.17 -5.93 -6.55
CA PHE A 88 13.72 -4.67 -7.17
C PHE A 88 12.69 -3.88 -6.34
N PHE A 89 11.73 -4.59 -5.73
CA PHE A 89 10.72 -3.98 -4.85
C PHE A 89 11.22 -3.80 -3.40
N ASN A 90 12.46 -4.14 -3.09
CA ASN A 90 13.06 -3.99 -1.78
C ASN A 90 12.34 -4.79 -0.66
N VAL A 91 11.84 -5.99 -0.99
CA VAL A 91 11.08 -6.87 -0.06
C VAL A 91 11.75 -8.22 0.20
N ASP A 92 12.97 -8.44 -0.32
CA ASP A 92 13.76 -9.64 -0.04
C ASP A 92 14.42 -9.61 1.36
N ALA A 93 15.11 -10.70 1.71
CA ALA A 93 15.77 -10.84 3.01
C ALA A 93 16.87 -9.78 3.23
N ALA A 94 17.60 -9.38 2.18
CA ALA A 94 18.66 -8.39 2.30
C ALA A 94 18.09 -7.01 2.69
N HIS A 95 17.00 -6.61 2.05
CA HIS A 95 16.32 -5.36 2.35
C HIS A 95 15.66 -5.37 3.73
N ILE A 96 15.09 -6.51 4.16
CA ILE A 96 14.56 -6.66 5.53
C ILE A 96 15.66 -6.47 6.58
N VAL A 97 16.86 -7.04 6.36
CA VAL A 97 18.01 -6.86 7.26
C VAL A 97 18.42 -5.39 7.33
N VAL A 98 18.59 -4.72 6.19
CA VAL A 98 18.99 -3.31 6.17
C VAL A 98 17.93 -2.41 6.81
N ALA A 99 16.64 -2.64 6.56
CA ALA A 99 15.55 -1.91 7.20
C ALA A 99 15.55 -2.08 8.73
N THR A 100 15.83 -3.30 9.19
CA THR A 100 15.96 -3.64 10.61
C THR A 100 17.13 -2.89 11.25
N LEU A 101 18.33 -3.01 10.66
CA LEU A 101 19.53 -2.36 11.18
C LEU A 101 19.41 -0.84 11.15
N LYS A 102 18.84 -0.27 10.08
CA LYS A 102 18.60 1.16 9.97
C LYS A 102 17.68 1.65 11.08
N ARG A 103 16.60 0.93 11.36
CA ARG A 103 15.67 1.32 12.43
C ARG A 103 16.32 1.18 13.80
N LEU A 104 17.05 0.09 14.07
CA LEU A 104 17.81 -0.04 15.32
C LEU A 104 18.84 1.08 15.50
N ALA A 105 19.49 1.52 14.42
CA ALA A 105 20.43 2.64 14.49
C ALA A 105 19.74 3.97 14.76
N ASP A 106 18.51 4.18 14.26
CA ASP A 106 17.70 5.35 14.58
C ASP A 106 17.25 5.39 16.05
N GLU A 107 17.02 4.22 16.65
CA GLU A 107 16.77 4.08 18.09
C GLU A 107 18.06 4.14 18.94
N GLY A 108 19.24 4.22 18.31
CA GLY A 108 20.54 4.29 19.00
C GLY A 108 21.08 2.96 19.52
N GLU A 109 20.46 1.84 19.15
CA GLU A 109 20.84 0.48 19.60
C GLU A 109 22.06 -0.07 18.84
N VAL A 110 22.30 0.40 17.61
CA VAL A 110 23.46 0.02 16.79
C VAL A 110 24.06 1.22 16.06
N GLU A 111 25.32 1.09 15.67
CA GLU A 111 26.03 2.13 14.92
C GLU A 111 25.56 2.24 13.46
N MET A 112 25.43 3.45 12.94
CA MET A 112 25.05 3.67 11.52
C MET A 112 26.05 3.05 10.53
N ARG A 113 27.31 2.88 10.96
CA ARG A 113 28.32 2.16 10.18
C ARG A 113 27.92 0.72 9.87
N LEU A 114 27.26 0.04 10.81
CA LEU A 114 26.80 -1.34 10.62
C LEU A 114 25.78 -1.43 9.48
N VAL A 115 24.92 -0.42 9.34
CA VAL A 115 23.94 -0.32 8.24
C VAL A 115 24.66 -0.20 6.89
N LYS A 116 25.66 0.68 6.82
CA LYS A 116 26.48 0.88 5.60
C LYS A 116 27.23 -0.40 5.21
N ASP A 117 27.82 -1.08 6.18
CA ASP A 117 28.54 -2.33 5.97
C ASP A 117 27.57 -3.44 5.50
N ALA A 118 26.36 -3.50 6.06
CA ALA A 118 25.32 -4.43 5.61
C ALA A 118 24.89 -4.19 4.16
N ILE A 119 24.58 -2.94 3.77
CA ILE A 119 24.23 -2.56 2.39
C ILE A 119 25.32 -3.05 1.41
N SER A 120 26.58 -2.81 1.75
CA SER A 120 27.72 -3.21 0.90
C SER A 120 27.87 -4.73 0.83
N SER A 121 27.76 -5.42 1.96
CA SER A 121 27.94 -6.88 2.05
C SER A 121 26.83 -7.67 1.35
N LEU A 122 25.62 -7.12 1.33
CA LEU A 122 24.44 -7.74 0.73
C LEU A 122 24.24 -7.34 -0.75
N GLY A 123 25.10 -6.47 -1.29
CA GLY A 123 25.08 -6.07 -2.69
C GLY A 123 23.83 -5.25 -3.08
N ILE A 124 23.29 -4.47 -2.14
CA ILE A 124 22.12 -3.62 -2.40
C ILE A 124 22.54 -2.38 -3.19
N ASP A 125 21.87 -2.11 -4.30
CA ASP A 125 22.01 -0.85 -5.04
C ASP A 125 21.25 0.27 -4.32
N ALA A 126 21.99 1.11 -3.61
CA ALA A 126 21.42 2.22 -2.83
C ALA A 126 20.88 3.36 -3.70
N ASP A 127 21.31 3.45 -4.97
CA ASP A 127 20.94 4.52 -5.90
C ASP A 127 19.88 4.06 -6.92
N GLN A 128 19.32 2.85 -6.74
CA GLN A 128 18.25 2.33 -7.59
C GLN A 128 17.04 3.27 -7.57
N PRO A 129 16.51 3.68 -8.74
CA PRO A 129 15.27 4.46 -8.79
C PRO A 129 14.09 3.71 -8.15
N PRO A 130 13.15 4.45 -7.54
CA PRO A 130 11.91 3.86 -7.03
C PRO A 130 11.13 3.11 -8.12
N ALA A 131 10.43 2.04 -7.73
CA ALA A 131 9.74 1.14 -8.68
C ALA A 131 8.55 1.75 -9.43
N TRP A 132 8.06 2.92 -9.01
CA TRP A 132 7.04 3.70 -9.74
C TRP A 132 7.65 4.70 -10.74
N HIS A 133 8.97 4.89 -10.78
CA HIS A 133 9.59 5.70 -11.82
C HIS A 133 9.60 4.96 -13.16
N GLN A 134 9.39 5.72 -14.23
CA GLN A 134 9.56 5.19 -15.58
C GLN A 134 10.99 4.72 -15.76
N GLN A 135 11.14 3.49 -16.28
CA GLN A 135 12.44 2.98 -16.65
C GLN A 135 12.97 3.77 -17.84
N SER A 136 14.29 4.01 -17.86
CA SER A 136 14.94 4.51 -19.06
C SER A 136 14.67 3.54 -20.20
N TYR A 137 13.98 4.02 -21.25
CA TYR A 137 13.77 3.26 -22.47
C TYR A 137 15.14 2.96 -23.08
N TYR A 138 15.65 1.75 -22.88
CA TYR A 138 16.81 1.29 -23.62
C TYR A 138 16.33 0.91 -25.01
N ASP A 139 16.77 1.69 -26.00
CA ASP A 139 16.54 1.37 -27.39
C ASP A 139 17.36 0.12 -27.76
N HIS A 140 16.71 -1.04 -27.69
CA HIS A 140 17.29 -2.31 -28.10
C HIS A 140 17.34 -2.47 -29.64
N SER A 141 16.93 -1.44 -30.39
CA SER A 141 16.92 -1.43 -31.84
C SER A 141 17.39 -0.06 -32.35
N PRO A 142 18.71 0.22 -32.35
CA PRO A 142 19.24 1.53 -32.76
C PRO A 142 18.90 1.92 -34.21
N ASP A 143 18.47 0.95 -35.03
CA ASP A 143 18.01 1.13 -36.41
C ASP A 143 16.47 1.23 -36.53
N ALA A 144 15.72 1.01 -35.45
CA ALA A 144 14.32 1.41 -35.42
C ALA A 144 14.27 2.93 -35.51
N PRO A 145 13.34 3.52 -36.28
CA PRO A 145 13.19 4.96 -36.28
C PRO A 145 12.98 5.37 -34.82
N ALA A 146 13.88 6.20 -34.28
CA ALA A 146 13.79 6.72 -32.92
C ALA A 146 12.33 7.08 -32.66
N PRO A 147 11.73 6.69 -31.51
CA PRO A 147 10.39 7.15 -31.18
C PRO A 147 10.48 8.67 -31.27
N GLY A 148 9.89 9.21 -32.35
CA GLY A 148 10.09 10.60 -32.74
C GLY A 148 9.78 11.42 -31.51
N LYS A 149 10.71 12.33 -31.14
CA LYS A 149 10.69 13.11 -29.89
C LYS A 149 9.31 13.04 -29.27
N VAL A 150 9.16 12.34 -28.15
CA VAL A 150 7.91 12.36 -27.39
C VAL A 150 7.71 13.82 -26.98
N ASN A 151 7.09 14.56 -27.88
CA ASN A 151 6.55 15.85 -27.59
C ASN A 151 5.39 15.48 -26.66
N PRO A 152 5.33 16.01 -25.43
CA PRO A 152 4.06 16.07 -24.76
C PRO A 152 3.25 17.05 -25.61
N SER A 153 2.64 16.57 -26.70
CA SER A 153 1.54 17.29 -27.31
C SER A 153 0.62 17.60 -26.14
N PRO A 154 0.33 18.89 -25.87
CA PRO A 154 -0.58 19.24 -24.80
C PRO A 154 -1.82 18.38 -24.95
N VAL A 155 -2.30 17.82 -23.83
CA VAL A 155 -3.59 17.13 -23.81
C VAL A 155 -4.58 18.04 -24.56
N PRO A 156 -5.21 17.58 -25.65
CA PRO A 156 -6.17 18.41 -26.37
C PRO A 156 -7.19 18.93 -25.35
N GLU A 157 -7.44 20.24 -25.33
CA GLU A 157 -8.57 20.76 -24.57
C GLU A 157 -9.83 20.06 -25.09
N PHE A 158 -10.65 19.56 -24.16
CA PHE A 158 -11.95 19.01 -24.50
C PHE A 158 -12.75 20.09 -25.23
N VAL A 159 -12.92 19.91 -26.53
CA VAL A 159 -13.93 20.63 -27.28
C VAL A 159 -15.24 20.01 -26.85
N ALA A 160 -16.10 20.79 -26.19
CA ALA A 160 -17.47 20.37 -25.96
C ALA A 160 -18.09 20.15 -27.35
N GLU A 161 -18.37 18.90 -27.70
CA GLU A 161 -19.20 18.60 -28.85
C GLU A 161 -20.61 19.07 -28.50
N ASP A 162 -21.22 19.88 -29.37
CA ASP A 162 -22.60 20.30 -29.20
C ASP A 162 -23.50 19.05 -29.17
N ASP A 163 -24.32 18.94 -28.12
CA ASP A 163 -25.22 17.81 -27.79
C ASP A 163 -26.35 17.55 -28.83
N GLU A 164 -26.19 17.91 -30.10
CA GLU A 164 -27.27 17.82 -31.09
C GLU A 164 -27.35 16.48 -31.87
N ASP A 165 -26.38 15.56 -31.71
CA ASP A 165 -26.35 14.29 -32.50
C ASP A 165 -26.50 13.00 -31.66
N ILE A 166 -27.04 13.06 -30.43
CA ILE A 166 -27.53 11.84 -29.76
C ILE A 166 -28.87 11.46 -30.39
N SER A 167 -28.83 10.57 -31.37
CA SER A 167 -30.04 9.99 -31.96
C SER A 167 -30.86 9.24 -30.89
N ASN A 168 -32.15 9.55 -30.82
CA ASN A 168 -33.09 8.92 -29.88
C ASN A 168 -33.57 7.52 -30.32
N GLU A 169 -32.97 6.92 -31.34
CA GLU A 169 -33.34 5.60 -31.87
C GLU A 169 -32.63 4.48 -31.09
N GLY A 170 -32.99 4.32 -29.82
CA GLY A 170 -32.41 3.25 -28.98
C GLY A 170 -33.05 3.02 -27.62
N ARG A 171 -34.09 3.78 -27.22
CA ARG A 171 -34.86 3.48 -26.00
C ARG A 171 -35.81 2.32 -26.27
N ALA A 172 -35.24 1.12 -26.38
CA ALA A 172 -35.98 -0.11 -26.18
C ALA A 172 -36.38 -0.22 -24.69
N GLU A 173 -37.60 -0.68 -24.50
CA GLU A 173 -38.38 -0.72 -23.27
C GLU A 173 -37.71 -1.61 -22.21
N ASP A 174 -37.55 -1.08 -20.99
CA ASP A 174 -37.40 -1.92 -19.79
C ASP A 174 -38.31 -1.34 -18.70
N GLN A 175 -39.60 -1.69 -18.79
CA GLN A 175 -40.57 -1.48 -17.72
C GLN A 175 -40.31 -2.53 -16.63
N ALA A 176 -39.51 -2.18 -15.64
CA ALA A 176 -39.51 -2.86 -14.35
C ALA A 176 -40.34 -2.02 -13.36
N ASP A 177 -41.65 -2.23 -13.36
CA ASP A 177 -42.55 -1.72 -12.31
C ASP A 177 -42.26 -2.46 -11.00
N ALA A 178 -41.58 -1.80 -10.06
CA ALA A 178 -41.59 -2.17 -8.66
C ALA A 178 -42.36 -1.08 -7.88
N PRO A 179 -43.54 -1.37 -7.29
CA PRO A 179 -44.28 -0.37 -6.54
C PRO A 179 -43.54 -0.05 -5.23
N LEU A 180 -43.13 1.22 -5.09
CA LEU A 180 -42.59 1.78 -3.86
C LEU A 180 -43.65 1.70 -2.76
N LEU A 181 -43.28 1.12 -1.63
CA LEU A 181 -44.05 1.18 -0.39
C LEU A 181 -44.18 2.65 0.03
N ASN A 182 -45.42 3.12 0.20
CA ASN A 182 -45.73 4.49 0.58
C ASN A 182 -45.77 4.57 2.12
N ASP A 183 -45.01 5.50 2.69
CA ASP A 183 -45.01 5.86 4.13
C ASP A 183 -46.33 6.55 4.51
N GLY A 184 -47.41 5.77 4.63
CA GLY A 184 -48.77 6.29 4.77
C GLY A 184 -49.65 5.69 5.85
N ASP A 185 -49.28 4.57 6.49
CA ASP A 185 -50.13 3.92 7.50
C ASP A 185 -49.36 3.61 8.79
N VAL A 186 -49.14 4.66 9.58
CA VAL A 186 -48.97 4.54 11.03
C VAL A 186 -50.24 5.10 11.68
N LYS A 187 -51.14 4.22 12.12
CA LYS A 187 -52.03 4.45 13.27
C LYS A 187 -52.36 3.14 14.00
N GLU A 188 -51.98 3.17 15.29
CA GLU A 188 -52.32 2.32 16.46
C GLU A 188 -51.99 0.83 16.45
#